data_AF-A0A430UQU6-F1
#
_entry.id   AF-A0A430UQU6-F1
#
_cell.length_a   1.000
_cell.length_b   1.000
_cell.length_c   1.000
_cell.angle_alpha   90.00
_cell.angle_beta   90.00
_cell.angle_gamma   90.00
#
_symmetry.space_group_name_H-M   'P 1'
#
loop_
_entity.id
_entity.type
_entity.pdbx_description
1 polymer ?
#
loop_
_entity_poly.entity_id
_entity_poly.type
_entity_poly.pdbx_seq_one_letter_code
_entity_poly.pdbx_strand_id
1 'polypeptide(L)'
;VEALPQEAAREAIRLARRLGLPLEGYTADGGFFIEGDSPLLKAHQELLGVVAEEADLLRLPAPLVRLQVLAEAQAPLGALMDPLPQELQAHVAESPRMPGVRFVSLTKRGVSKLSAARFVAESYGLTLAQCAMVGDGENDLELIQGVGLGIAMGNASPQVKKVAQRVVAPVEACGLAEALASLLPAIREARRGHNA
;
A
#
# COMPACT_ATOMS: atom_id res chain seq x y z
N VAL A 1 5.64 1.88 12.79
CA VAL A 1 4.45 1.33 12.09
C VAL A 1 3.41 1.03 13.13
N GLU A 2 2.17 1.47 12.93
CA GLU A 2 1.11 1.24 13.91
C GLU A 2 0.45 -0.12 13.69
N ALA A 3 0.25 -0.86 14.79
CA ALA A 3 -0.47 -2.13 14.76
C ALA A 3 -1.97 -1.93 14.50
N LEU A 4 -2.60 -2.94 13.92
CA LEU A 4 -4.05 -3.06 13.87
C LEU A 4 -4.60 -3.17 15.31
N PRO A 5 -5.74 -2.51 15.62
CA PRO A 5 -6.41 -2.73 16.90
C PRO A 5 -6.76 -4.22 17.05
N GLN A 6 -6.36 -4.80 18.19
CA GLN A 6 -6.36 -6.25 18.35
C GLN A 6 -7.74 -6.87 18.13
N GLU A 7 -8.79 -6.34 18.76
CA GLU A 7 -10.15 -6.89 18.60
C GLU A 7 -10.69 -6.70 17.19
N ALA A 8 -10.46 -5.54 16.57
CA ALA A 8 -10.86 -5.29 15.19
C ALA A 8 -10.17 -6.26 14.21
N ALA A 9 -8.87 -6.51 14.38
CA ALA A 9 -8.14 -7.49 13.57
C ALA A 9 -8.70 -8.91 13.76
N ARG A 10 -9.00 -9.31 15.00
CA ARG A 10 -9.60 -10.62 15.29
C ARG A 10 -10.97 -10.78 14.65
N GLU A 11 -11.80 -9.74 14.69
CA GLU A 11 -13.11 -9.75 14.04
C GLU A 11 -12.98 -9.89 12.52
N ALA A 12 -12.10 -9.12 11.88
CA ALA A 12 -11.82 -9.21 10.45
C ALA A 12 -11.32 -10.60 10.03
N ILE A 13 -10.38 -11.19 10.79
CA ILE A 13 -9.89 -12.57 10.55
C ILE A 13 -11.03 -13.57 10.64
N ARG A 14 -11.83 -13.52 11.71
CA ARG A 14 -12.97 -14.44 11.88
C ARG A 14 -14.00 -14.28 10.76
N LEU A 15 -14.24 -13.06 10.30
CA LEU A 15 -15.15 -12.78 9.19
C LEU A 15 -14.63 -13.37 7.89
N ALA A 16 -13.37 -13.10 7.53
CA ALA A 16 -12.76 -13.66 6.33
C ALA A 16 -12.75 -15.20 6.35
N ARG A 17 -12.44 -15.83 7.50
CA ARG A 17 -12.56 -17.29 7.67
C ARG A 17 -13.97 -17.81 7.42
N ARG A 18 -15.01 -17.16 7.97
CA ARG A 18 -16.42 -17.56 7.73
C ARG A 18 -16.81 -17.46 6.26
N LEU A 19 -16.23 -16.50 5.54
CA LEU A 19 -16.46 -16.29 4.11
C LEU A 19 -15.58 -17.18 3.22
N GLY A 20 -14.69 -18.00 3.80
CA GLY A 20 -13.76 -18.83 3.04
C GLY A 20 -12.74 -18.02 2.23
N LEU A 21 -12.42 -16.80 2.68
CA LEU A 21 -11.52 -15.90 1.99
C LEU A 21 -10.07 -16.14 2.44
N PRO A 22 -9.14 -16.39 1.50
CA PRO A 22 -7.71 -16.54 1.79
C PRO A 22 -7.13 -15.31 2.49
N LEU A 23 -6.29 -15.54 3.50
CA LEU A 23 -5.74 -14.49 4.37
C LEU A 23 -4.22 -14.49 4.37
N GLU A 24 -3.69 -13.27 4.45
CA GLU A 24 -2.30 -12.95 4.70
C GLU A 24 -2.20 -11.98 5.88
N GLY A 25 -1.21 -12.21 6.73
CA GLY A 25 -0.88 -11.36 7.87
C GLY A 25 0.54 -10.84 7.80
N TYR A 26 0.73 -9.58 8.21
CA TYR A 26 2.03 -8.93 8.25
C TYR A 26 2.27 -8.32 9.62
N THR A 27 3.48 -8.48 10.16
CA THR A 27 3.88 -7.92 11.46
C THR A 27 4.99 -6.88 11.28
N ALA A 28 5.16 -6.01 12.28
CA ALA A 28 6.10 -4.88 12.19
C ALA A 28 7.58 -5.29 12.10
N ASP A 29 7.90 -6.48 12.60
CA ASP A 29 9.22 -7.11 12.58
C ASP A 29 9.52 -7.87 11.28
N GLY A 30 8.65 -7.74 10.27
CA GLY A 30 8.86 -8.32 8.94
C GLY A 30 8.26 -9.72 8.76
N GLY A 31 7.49 -10.22 9.73
CA GLY A 31 6.77 -11.48 9.57
C GLY A 31 5.73 -11.40 8.45
N PHE A 32 5.68 -12.46 7.65
CA PHE A 32 4.71 -12.66 6.58
C PHE A 32 4.08 -14.04 6.75
N PHE A 33 2.78 -14.06 7.02
CA PHE A 33 2.04 -15.24 7.41
C PHE A 33 0.85 -15.49 6.48
N ILE A 34 0.50 -16.74 6.29
CA ILE A 34 -0.69 -17.18 5.54
C ILE A 34 -1.55 -18.12 6.37
N GLU A 35 -2.83 -18.20 6.01
CA GLU A 35 -3.74 -19.24 6.50
C GLU A 35 -4.26 -20.12 5.36
N GLY A 36 -3.97 -21.42 5.47
CA GLY A 36 -4.43 -22.45 4.53
C GLY A 36 -3.59 -22.53 3.26
N ASP A 37 -4.08 -23.30 2.29
CA ASP A 37 -3.32 -23.77 1.13
C ASP A 37 -3.86 -23.25 -0.22
N SER A 38 -4.65 -22.18 -0.18
CA SER A 38 -5.32 -21.58 -1.34
C SER A 38 -4.35 -21.34 -2.50
N PRO A 39 -4.72 -21.70 -3.75
CA PRO A 39 -3.94 -21.39 -4.93
C PRO A 39 -3.61 -19.90 -5.09
N LEU A 40 -4.48 -19.00 -4.61
CA LEU A 40 -4.23 -17.56 -4.66
C LEU A 40 -3.04 -17.16 -3.78
N LEU A 41 -2.93 -17.75 -2.58
CA LEU A 41 -1.82 -17.49 -1.66
C LEU A 41 -0.50 -17.98 -2.24
N LYS A 42 -0.51 -19.14 -2.90
CA LYS A 42 0.67 -19.69 -3.58
C LYS A 42 1.11 -18.79 -4.74
N ALA A 43 0.17 -18.40 -5.60
CA ALA A 43 0.44 -17.51 -6.72
C ALA A 43 0.97 -16.13 -6.27
N HIS A 44 0.46 -15.58 -5.17
CA HIS A 44 0.94 -14.31 -4.64
C HIS A 44 2.34 -14.41 -4.04
N GLN A 45 2.67 -15.50 -3.33
CA GLN A 45 4.03 -15.77 -2.86
C GLN A 45 5.02 -15.89 -4.03
N GLU A 46 4.65 -16.59 -5.11
CA GLU A 46 5.45 -16.68 -6.34
C GLU A 46 5.66 -15.32 -7.01
N LEU A 47 4.61 -14.49 -7.05
CA LEU A 47 4.69 -13.13 -7.58
C LEU A 47 5.65 -12.25 -6.77
N LEU A 48 5.59 -12.34 -5.44
CA LEU A 48 6.46 -11.57 -4.53
C LEU A 48 7.89 -12.13 -4.48
N GLY A 49 8.08 -13.40 -4.81
CA GLY A 49 9.34 -14.11 -4.60
C GLY A 49 9.66 -14.35 -3.13
N VAL A 50 8.63 -14.41 -2.26
CA VAL A 50 8.77 -14.57 -0.81
C VAL A 50 7.86 -15.72 -0.35
N VAL A 51 8.40 -16.61 0.48
CA VAL A 51 7.63 -17.69 1.12
C VAL A 51 7.09 -17.20 2.45
N ALA A 52 5.79 -17.36 2.65
CA ALA A 52 5.12 -17.05 3.90
C ALA A 52 5.19 -18.22 4.89
N GLU A 53 5.14 -17.91 6.18
CA GLU A 53 4.96 -18.91 7.23
C GLU A 53 3.47 -19.24 7.40
N GLU A 54 3.12 -20.52 7.47
CA GLU A 54 1.75 -20.93 7.78
C GLU A 54 1.51 -20.82 9.29
N ALA A 55 0.52 -20.03 9.70
CA ALA A 55 0.22 -19.80 11.11
C ALA A 55 -1.26 -19.45 11.35
N ASP A 56 -1.73 -19.71 12.58
CA ASP A 56 -3.01 -19.15 13.04
C ASP A 56 -2.82 -17.65 13.34
N LEU A 57 -3.37 -16.78 12.49
CA LEU A 57 -3.23 -15.32 12.60
C LEU A 57 -3.84 -14.77 13.90
N LEU A 58 -4.72 -15.51 14.57
CA LEU A 58 -5.25 -15.13 15.90
C LEU A 58 -4.29 -15.44 17.06
N ARG A 59 -3.18 -16.14 16.80
CA ARG A 59 -2.21 -16.63 17.79
C ARG A 59 -0.78 -16.17 17.53
N LEU A 60 -0.57 -15.23 16.63
CA LEU A 60 0.76 -14.70 16.35
C LEU A 60 1.38 -14.05 17.60
N PRO A 61 2.70 -14.18 17.81
CA PRO A 61 3.40 -13.59 18.95
C PRO A 61 3.51 -12.06 18.83
N ALA A 62 3.51 -11.53 17.61
CA ALA A 62 3.60 -10.12 17.31
C ALA A 62 2.26 -9.59 16.75
N PRO A 63 1.91 -8.33 17.03
CA PRO A 63 0.68 -7.75 16.51
C PRO A 63 0.79 -7.53 15.00
N LEU A 64 -0.33 -7.76 14.31
CA LEU A 64 -0.45 -7.48 12.89
C LEU A 64 -0.44 -5.97 12.64
N VAL A 65 0.27 -5.54 11.59
CA VAL A 65 0.22 -4.17 11.06
C VAL A 65 -0.63 -4.08 9.80
N ARG A 66 -0.85 -5.20 9.14
CA ARG A 66 -1.69 -5.31 7.95
C ARG A 66 -2.26 -6.72 7.85
N LEU A 67 -3.52 -6.79 7.41
CA LEU A 67 -4.15 -8.01 6.93
C LEU A 67 -4.42 -7.83 5.44
N GLN A 68 -4.31 -8.90 4.66
CA GLN A 68 -4.68 -8.89 3.26
C GLN A 68 -5.56 -10.09 2.93
N VAL A 69 -6.63 -9.83 2.20
CA VAL A 69 -7.48 -10.86 1.62
C VAL A 69 -7.26 -10.90 0.10
N LEU A 70 -7.12 -12.11 -0.44
CA LEU A 70 -7.08 -12.33 -1.88
C LEU A 70 -8.43 -12.88 -2.33
N ALA A 71 -9.01 -12.25 -3.34
CA ALA A 71 -10.39 -12.51 -3.73
C ALA A 71 -10.54 -12.51 -5.25
N GLU A 72 -11.08 -13.58 -5.82
CA GLU A 72 -11.49 -13.60 -7.23
C GLU A 72 -12.74 -12.72 -7.46
N ALA A 73 -13.12 -12.52 -8.73
CA ALA A 73 -14.24 -11.66 -9.12
C ALA A 73 -15.58 -12.04 -8.44
N GLN A 74 -15.83 -13.33 -8.22
CA GLN A 74 -17.05 -13.86 -7.62
C GLN A 74 -17.05 -13.86 -6.08
N ALA A 75 -15.93 -13.52 -5.44
CA ALA A 75 -15.82 -13.52 -4.00
C ALA A 75 -16.73 -12.46 -3.34
N PRO A 76 -17.33 -12.75 -2.17
CA PRO A 76 -18.31 -11.88 -1.51
C PRO A 76 -17.64 -10.70 -0.76
N LEU A 77 -16.93 -9.82 -1.46
CA LEU A 77 -16.17 -8.73 -0.84
C LEU A 77 -17.06 -7.74 -0.06
N GLY A 78 -18.29 -7.49 -0.49
CA GLY A 78 -19.23 -6.67 0.28
C GLY A 78 -19.49 -7.25 1.68
N ALA A 79 -19.65 -8.58 1.78
CA ALA A 79 -19.84 -9.24 3.07
C ALA A 79 -18.61 -9.17 3.99
N LEU A 80 -17.41 -8.90 3.44
CA LEU A 80 -16.20 -8.63 4.21
C LEU A 80 -16.10 -7.14 4.59
N MET A 81 -16.38 -6.24 3.64
CA MET A 81 -16.08 -4.82 3.75
C MET A 81 -17.19 -4.02 4.46
N ASP A 82 -18.46 -4.38 4.26
CA ASP A 82 -19.59 -3.66 4.83
C ASP A 82 -19.63 -3.71 6.38
N PRO A 83 -19.40 -4.87 7.03
CA PRO A 83 -19.36 -4.95 8.49
C PRO A 83 -17.95 -4.77 9.06
N LEU A 84 -17.00 -4.19 8.30
CA LEU A 84 -15.64 -4.02 8.76
C LEU A 84 -15.61 -3.09 10.00
N PRO A 85 -14.86 -3.42 11.07
CA PRO A 85 -14.73 -2.56 12.24
C PRO A 85 -14.32 -1.13 11.87
N GLN A 86 -14.90 -0.13 12.55
CA GLN A 86 -14.68 1.27 12.23
C GLN A 86 -13.22 1.70 12.38
N GLU A 87 -12.41 0.99 13.17
CA GLU A 87 -11.00 1.29 13.36
C GLU A 87 -10.12 0.76 12.21
N LEU A 88 -10.69 -0.02 11.29
CA LEU A 88 -10.01 -0.52 10.09
C LEU A 88 -10.50 0.22 8.86
N GLN A 89 -9.66 0.24 7.84
CA GLN A 89 -10.00 0.67 6.49
C GLN A 89 -9.54 -0.39 5.49
N ALA A 90 -10.31 -0.56 4.42
CA ALA A 90 -10.00 -1.50 3.34
C ALA A 90 -9.61 -0.74 2.07
N HIS A 91 -8.53 -1.18 1.44
CA HIS A 91 -8.08 -0.70 0.13
C HIS A 91 -8.08 -1.88 -0.83
N VAL A 92 -8.82 -1.75 -1.93
CA VAL A 92 -8.87 -2.77 -2.97
C VAL A 92 -7.91 -2.38 -4.08
N ALA A 93 -7.07 -3.32 -4.49
CA ALA A 93 -6.18 -3.16 -5.63
C ALA A 93 -6.24 -4.39 -6.53
N GLU A 94 -5.84 -4.21 -7.78
CA GLU A 94 -5.66 -5.29 -8.75
C GLU A 94 -4.22 -5.24 -9.28
N SER A 95 -3.73 -6.38 -9.76
CA SER A 95 -2.40 -6.48 -10.35
C SER A 95 -2.48 -7.09 -11.75
N PRO A 96 -1.86 -6.47 -12.78
CA PRO A 96 -1.77 -7.07 -14.11
C PRO A 96 -1.11 -8.46 -14.12
N ARG A 97 -0.30 -8.76 -13.09
CA ARG A 97 0.38 -10.06 -12.95
C ARG A 97 -0.51 -11.15 -12.33
N MET A 98 -1.66 -10.79 -11.75
CA MET A 98 -2.68 -11.70 -11.24
C MET A 98 -4.07 -11.19 -11.68
N PRO A 99 -4.39 -11.28 -12.99
CA PRO A 99 -5.61 -10.70 -13.53
C PRO A 99 -6.86 -11.35 -12.92
N GLY A 100 -7.86 -10.53 -12.59
CA GLY A 100 -9.11 -10.98 -11.98
C GLY A 100 -9.03 -11.25 -10.47
N VAL A 101 -7.86 -11.06 -9.86
CA VAL A 101 -7.66 -11.15 -8.41
C VAL A 101 -7.64 -9.75 -7.81
N ARG A 102 -8.47 -9.56 -6.79
CA ARG A 102 -8.53 -8.37 -5.96
C ARG A 102 -7.77 -8.60 -4.66
N PHE A 103 -6.87 -7.67 -4.35
CA PHE A 103 -6.11 -7.61 -3.12
C PHE A 103 -6.79 -6.61 -2.19
N VAL A 104 -7.42 -7.10 -1.12
CA VAL A 104 -8.08 -6.25 -0.13
C VAL A 104 -7.15 -6.09 1.06
N SER A 105 -6.44 -4.97 1.08
CA SER A 105 -5.55 -4.60 2.19
C SER A 105 -6.33 -3.92 3.30
N LEU A 106 -6.33 -4.53 4.48
CA LEU A 106 -6.90 -3.97 5.70
C LEU A 106 -5.79 -3.34 6.53
N THR A 107 -5.89 -2.03 6.77
CA THR A 107 -4.97 -1.27 7.63
C THR A 107 -5.74 -0.55 8.73
N LYS A 108 -5.02 -0.08 9.76
CA LYS A 108 -5.61 0.82 10.77
C LYS A 108 -6.10 2.10 10.08
N ARG A 109 -7.28 2.57 10.46
CA ARG A 109 -7.85 3.82 9.93
C ARG A 109 -6.91 4.99 10.21
N GLY A 110 -6.73 5.84 9.20
CA GLY A 110 -5.81 6.98 9.26
C GLY A 110 -4.36 6.62 8.94
N VAL A 111 -4.02 5.33 8.83
CA VAL A 111 -2.72 4.88 8.32
C VAL A 111 -2.79 4.71 6.81
N SER A 112 -2.13 5.62 6.09
CA SER A 112 -1.94 5.58 4.64
C SER A 112 -0.51 5.96 4.24
N LYS A 113 -0.15 5.80 2.96
CA LYS A 113 1.13 6.27 2.42
C LYS A 113 1.33 7.78 2.67
N LEU A 114 0.25 8.57 2.63
CA LEU A 114 0.28 9.99 2.96
C LEU A 114 0.64 10.25 4.43
N SER A 115 0.01 9.54 5.36
CA SER A 115 0.34 9.67 6.79
C SER A 115 1.80 9.28 7.08
N ALA A 116 2.31 8.24 6.41
CA ALA A 116 3.68 7.79 6.55
C ALA A 116 4.67 8.82 5.97
N ALA A 117 4.38 9.37 4.79
CA ALA A 117 5.20 10.42 4.19
C ALA A 117 5.25 11.68 5.08
N ARG A 118 4.12 12.05 5.70
CA ARG A 118 4.07 13.18 6.64
C ARG A 118 4.99 12.94 7.83
N PHE A 119 4.88 11.78 8.47
CA PHE A 119 5.73 11.39 9.59
C PHE A 119 7.22 11.43 9.22
N VAL A 120 7.58 10.90 8.05
CA VAL A 120 8.97 10.94 7.57
C VAL A 120 9.41 12.38 7.30
N ALA A 121 8.62 13.20 6.60
CA ALA A 121 8.96 14.59 6.31
C ALA A 121 9.20 15.41 7.59
N GLU A 122 8.30 15.29 8.57
CA GLU A 122 8.42 15.96 9.88
C GLU A 122 9.70 15.55 10.62
N SER A 123 10.13 14.28 10.53
CA SER A 123 11.38 13.82 11.14
C SER A 123 12.65 14.48 10.54
N TYR A 124 12.54 15.00 9.32
CA TYR A 124 13.60 15.78 8.66
C TYR A 124 13.39 17.30 8.77
N GLY A 125 12.38 17.76 9.53
CA GLY A 125 12.02 19.18 9.62
C GLY A 125 11.42 19.74 8.32
N LEU A 126 10.83 18.88 7.49
CA LEU A 126 10.22 19.23 6.22
C LEU A 126 8.70 19.17 6.31
N THR A 127 8.04 19.92 5.44
CA THR A 127 6.60 19.82 5.18
C THR A 127 6.33 18.98 3.93
N LEU A 128 5.13 18.42 3.80
CA LEU A 128 4.74 17.72 2.57
C LEU A 128 4.83 18.60 1.31
N ALA A 129 4.69 19.92 1.45
CA ALA A 129 4.86 20.88 0.37
C ALA A 129 6.31 20.93 -0.17
N GLN A 130 7.29 20.45 0.60
CA GLN A 130 8.69 20.33 0.20
C GLN A 130 9.03 18.92 -0.32
N CYS A 131 8.04 18.02 -0.40
CA CYS A 131 8.22 16.65 -0.86
C CYS A 131 7.77 16.50 -2.32
N ALA A 132 8.46 15.59 -3.03
CA ALA A 132 8.02 15.04 -4.30
C ALA A 132 7.70 13.56 -4.13
N MET A 133 6.65 13.10 -4.80
CA MET A 133 6.16 11.71 -4.81
C MET A 133 6.12 11.23 -6.26
N VAL A 134 6.58 10.01 -6.51
CA VAL A 134 6.41 9.33 -7.80
C VAL A 134 5.64 8.03 -7.55
N GLY A 135 4.49 7.84 -8.19
CA GLY A 135 3.67 6.64 -8.01
C GLY A 135 2.81 6.31 -9.22
N ASP A 136 2.10 5.19 -9.12
CA ASP A 136 1.38 4.61 -10.25
C ASP A 136 0.06 3.91 -9.89
N GLY A 137 -0.09 3.49 -8.62
CA GLY A 137 -1.26 2.76 -8.13
C GLY A 137 -2.34 3.66 -7.53
N GLU A 138 -3.55 3.13 -7.41
CA GLU A 138 -4.65 3.85 -6.74
C GLU A 138 -4.36 4.12 -5.26
N ASN A 139 -3.59 3.24 -4.61
CA ASN A 139 -3.10 3.45 -3.25
C ASN A 139 -2.11 4.63 -3.11
N ASP A 140 -1.66 5.23 -4.23
CA ASP A 140 -0.83 6.43 -4.27
C ASP A 140 -1.61 7.74 -4.38
N LEU A 141 -2.92 7.68 -4.69
CA LEU A 141 -3.74 8.86 -4.99
C LEU A 141 -3.67 9.94 -3.90
N GLU A 142 -3.92 9.55 -2.64
CA GLU A 142 -3.85 10.48 -1.50
C GLU A 142 -2.46 11.12 -1.36
N LEU A 143 -1.39 10.33 -1.59
CA LEU A 143 -0.03 10.82 -1.43
C LEU A 143 0.36 11.75 -2.58
N ILE A 144 0.02 11.40 -3.82
CA ILE A 144 0.25 12.24 -5.02
C ILE A 144 -0.45 13.59 -4.89
N GLN A 145 -1.66 13.62 -4.34
CA GLN A 145 -2.40 14.87 -4.08
C GLN A 145 -1.86 15.64 -2.88
N GLY A 146 -1.34 14.93 -1.87
CA GLY A 146 -0.97 15.52 -0.58
C GLY A 146 0.43 16.11 -0.50
N VAL A 147 1.31 15.86 -1.47
CA VAL A 147 2.67 16.43 -1.53
C VAL A 147 2.74 17.69 -2.41
N GLY A 148 3.82 18.46 -2.26
CA GLY A 148 4.05 19.65 -3.09
C GLY A 148 4.27 19.34 -4.57
N LEU A 149 4.79 18.15 -4.91
CA LEU A 149 4.90 17.68 -6.29
C LEU A 149 4.59 16.18 -6.41
N GLY A 150 3.36 15.87 -6.78
CA GLY A 150 2.92 14.53 -7.17
C GLY A 150 3.18 14.26 -8.66
N ILE A 151 3.88 13.15 -8.93
CA ILE A 151 4.27 12.69 -10.26
C ILE A 151 3.69 11.30 -10.49
N ALA A 152 2.98 11.11 -11.60
CA ALA A 152 2.48 9.81 -12.02
C ALA A 152 3.44 9.15 -13.01
N MET A 153 3.66 7.85 -12.88
CA MET A 153 4.36 7.05 -13.89
C MET A 153 3.53 6.90 -15.17
N GLY A 154 4.19 6.63 -16.29
CA GLY A 154 3.51 6.45 -17.58
C GLY A 154 2.57 5.24 -17.62
N ASN A 155 2.81 4.22 -16.80
CA ASN A 155 1.94 3.05 -16.62
C ASN A 155 0.84 3.25 -15.57
N ALA A 156 0.77 4.43 -14.93
CA ALA A 156 -0.22 4.72 -13.90
C ALA A 156 -1.66 4.70 -14.44
N SER A 157 -2.61 4.43 -13.53
CA SER A 157 -4.04 4.46 -13.86
C SER A 157 -4.49 5.86 -14.33
N PRO A 158 -5.57 5.97 -15.13
CA PRO A 158 -6.08 7.26 -15.57
C PRO A 158 -6.43 8.22 -14.41
N GLN A 159 -6.92 7.67 -13.30
CA GLN A 159 -7.26 8.45 -12.11
C GLN A 159 -6.00 9.04 -11.46
N VAL A 160 -4.93 8.26 -11.37
CA VAL A 160 -3.64 8.71 -10.82
C VAL A 160 -3.02 9.80 -11.69
N LYS A 161 -3.00 9.60 -13.01
CA LYS A 161 -2.49 10.62 -13.95
C LYS A 161 -3.27 11.93 -13.88
N LYS A 162 -4.58 11.87 -13.66
CA LYS A 162 -5.45 13.05 -13.59
C LYS A 162 -5.15 13.94 -12.39
N VAL A 163 -4.68 13.37 -11.27
CA VAL A 163 -4.41 14.14 -10.03
C VAL A 163 -2.95 14.56 -9.90
N ALA A 164 -2.04 13.93 -10.65
CA ALA A 164 -0.64 14.29 -10.67
C ALA A 164 -0.37 15.60 -11.42
N GLN A 165 0.64 16.35 -10.99
CA GLN A 165 1.06 17.58 -11.67
C GLN A 165 2.02 17.32 -12.83
N ARG A 166 2.61 16.12 -12.87
CA ARG A 166 3.47 15.65 -13.97
C ARG A 166 3.23 14.18 -14.22
N VAL A 167 3.33 13.78 -15.48
CA VAL A 167 3.40 12.38 -15.90
C VAL A 167 4.77 12.16 -16.54
N VAL A 168 5.48 11.12 -16.13
CA VAL A 168 6.79 10.71 -16.69
C VAL A 168 6.63 9.42 -17.51
N ALA A 169 7.73 8.95 -18.12
CA ALA A 169 7.76 7.67 -18.81
C ALA A 169 7.26 6.50 -17.94
N PRO A 170 6.83 5.37 -18.53
CA PRO A 170 6.46 4.17 -17.77
C PRO A 170 7.68 3.56 -17.06
N VAL A 171 7.42 2.63 -16.13
CA VAL A 171 8.46 1.91 -15.37
C VAL A 171 9.51 1.31 -16.30
N GLU A 172 9.10 0.68 -17.40
CA GLU A 172 9.95 0.00 -18.39
C GLU A 172 10.87 0.96 -19.15
N ALA A 173 10.54 2.25 -19.17
CA ALA A 173 11.29 3.30 -19.83
C ALA A 173 11.99 4.24 -18.82
N CYS A 174 12.23 3.78 -17.60
CA CYS A 174 12.97 4.51 -16.56
C CYS A 174 12.31 5.85 -16.14
N GLY A 175 10.98 5.92 -16.06
CA GLY A 175 10.27 7.15 -15.67
C GLY A 175 10.69 7.77 -14.34
N LEU A 176 11.12 6.95 -13.36
CA LEU A 176 11.68 7.48 -12.11
C LEU A 176 12.99 8.27 -12.35
N ALA A 177 13.83 7.82 -13.28
CA ALA A 177 15.05 8.55 -13.63
C ALA A 177 14.73 9.88 -14.31
N GLU A 178 13.73 9.91 -15.19
CA GLU A 178 13.20 11.15 -15.78
C GLU A 178 12.69 12.12 -14.71
N ALA A 179 11.88 11.62 -13.75
CA ALA A 179 11.39 12.40 -12.63
C ALA A 179 12.55 13.03 -11.83
N LEU A 180 13.54 12.23 -11.44
CA LEU A 180 14.71 12.68 -10.69
C LEU A 180 15.54 13.70 -11.49
N ALA A 181 15.81 13.44 -12.77
CA ALA A 181 16.54 14.36 -13.63
C ALA A 181 15.87 15.73 -13.71
N SER A 182 14.54 15.76 -13.74
CA SER A 182 13.77 17.00 -13.75
C SER A 182 13.80 17.79 -12.43
N LEU A 183 14.09 17.12 -11.30
CA LEU A 183 14.16 17.71 -9.96
C LEU A 183 15.55 18.20 -9.58
N LEU A 184 16.61 17.58 -10.13
CA LEU A 184 18.00 17.89 -9.79
C LEU A 184 18.38 19.38 -9.91
N PRO A 185 17.96 20.14 -10.94
CA PRO A 185 18.28 21.56 -11.04
C PRO A 185 17.78 22.36 -9.83
N ALA A 186 16.50 22.20 -9.46
CA ALA A 186 15.89 22.91 -8.34
C ALA A 186 16.56 22.53 -7.00
N ILE A 187 16.88 21.25 -6.80
CA ILE A 187 17.58 20.77 -5.60
C ILE A 187 18.99 21.39 -5.50
N ARG A 188 19.72 21.48 -6.62
CA ARG A 188 21.06 22.09 -6.65
C ARG A 188 21.02 23.58 -6.34
N GLU A 189 20.02 24.30 -6.85
CA GLU A 189 19.82 25.72 -6.57
C GLU A 189 19.51 25.97 -5.09
N ALA A 190 18.57 25.22 -4.52
CA ALA A 190 18.21 25.33 -3.10
C ALA A 190 19.40 25.09 -2.16
N ARG A 191 20.29 24.15 -2.51
CA ARG A 191 21.53 23.89 -1.74
C ARG A 191 22.55 25.01 -1.81
N ARG A 192 22.63 25.74 -2.94
CA ARG A 192 23.55 26.89 -3.07
C ARG A 192 23.09 28.07 -2.23
N GLY A 193 21.77 28.29 -2.15
CA GLY A 193 21.19 29.38 -1.34
C GLY A 193 21.23 29.16 0.18
N HIS A 194 21.39 27.91 0.65
CA HIS A 194 21.54 27.60 2.10
C HIS A 194 22.98 27.71 2.61
N ASN A 195 23.97 27.73 1.72
CA ASN A 195 25.40 27.82 2.06
C ASN A 195 26.00 29.22 1.81
N ALA A 196 25.16 30.23 1.58
CA ALA A 196 25.51 31.63 1.40
C ALA A 196 24.89 32.47 2.54
#